data_AF-A0A9E0KIL3-F1
#
_entry.id   AF-A0A9E0KIL3-F1
#
_cell.length_a   1.000
_cell.length_b   1.000
_cell.length_c   1.000
_cell.angle_alpha   90.00
_cell.angle_beta   90.00
_cell.angle_gamma   90.00
#
_symmetry.space_group_name_H-M   'P 1'
#
loop_
_entity.id
_entity.type
_entity.pdbx_description
1 polymer ?
#
loop_
_entity_poly.entity_id
_entity_poly.type
_entity_poly.pdbx_seq_one_letter_code
_entity_poly.pdbx_strand_id
1 'polypeptide(L)'
;MTSELALPSAVTFDEVSGLLRDWLPAVRAADCRLDWAAVRRVDSAALALALELAREAGQHGHSLQHLHLPVEVESLIDLYGLQAFIAAA
;
A
#
# COMPACT_ATOMS: atom_id res chain seq x y z
N MET A 1 13.37 -9.98 -8.88
CA MET A 1 13.66 -9.82 -7.43
C MET A 1 12.55 -8.95 -6.89
N THR A 2 11.76 -9.44 -5.94
CA THR A 2 10.62 -8.69 -5.39
C THR A 2 11.07 -7.99 -4.12
N SER A 3 10.84 -6.68 -4.03
CA SER A 3 11.21 -5.87 -2.86
C SER A 3 10.08 -5.86 -1.83
N GLU A 4 10.41 -5.91 -0.54
CA GLU A 4 9.41 -5.89 0.53
C GLU A 4 9.44 -4.54 1.25
N LEU A 5 8.26 -3.95 1.43
CA LEU A 5 8.03 -2.62 2.00
C LEU A 5 7.16 -2.77 3.25
N ALA A 6 7.80 -2.77 4.42
CA ALA A 6 7.11 -2.95 5.69
C ALA A 6 6.49 -1.64 6.18
N LEU A 7 5.17 -1.65 6.38
CA LEU A 7 4.44 -0.51 6.93
C LEU A 7 4.71 -0.34 8.43
N PRO A 8 4.80 0.92 8.91
CA PRO A 8 4.92 1.19 10.34
C PRO A 8 3.61 0.87 11.08
N SER A 9 3.67 0.85 12.41
CA SER A 9 2.51 0.49 13.23
C SER A 9 1.31 1.44 13.15
N ALA A 10 1.55 2.68 12.71
CA ALA A 10 0.51 3.65 12.40
C ALA A 10 0.77 4.17 10.99
N VAL A 11 -0.24 4.07 10.14
CA VAL A 11 -0.22 4.62 8.78
C VAL A 11 -1.33 5.66 8.73
N THR A 12 -0.98 6.90 9.06
CA THR A 12 -1.91 8.04 9.03
C THR A 12 -1.38 9.16 8.14
N PHE A 13 -2.16 10.23 7.97
CA PHE A 13 -1.80 11.35 7.10
C PHE A 13 -0.37 11.88 7.31
N ASP A 14 0.10 11.93 8.55
CA ASP A 14 1.41 12.48 8.91
C ASP A 14 2.58 11.61 8.40
N GLU A 15 2.43 10.28 8.41
CA GLU A 15 3.48 9.33 8.00
C GLU A 15 3.49 9.04 6.50
N VAL A 16 2.31 9.04 5.88
CA VAL A 16 2.09 8.58 4.49
C VAL A 16 2.92 9.36 3.47
N SER A 17 3.08 10.67 3.66
CA SER A 17 3.84 11.53 2.74
C SER A 17 5.34 11.19 2.70
N GLY A 18 5.91 10.76 3.84
CA GLY A 18 7.31 10.32 3.93
C GLY A 18 7.49 8.96 3.28
N LEU A 19 6.64 8.00 3.65
CA LEU A 19 6.67 6.64 3.10
C LEU A 19 6.54 6.61 1.58
N LEU A 20 5.62 7.42 1.02
CA LEU A 20 5.44 7.50 -0.43
C LEU A 20 6.73 7.95 -1.14
N ARG A 21 7.38 9.00 -0.63
CA ARG A 21 8.62 9.54 -1.20
C ARG A 21 9.73 8.50 -1.19
N ASP A 22 9.85 7.76 -0.09
CA ASP A 22 10.93 6.81 0.11
C ASP A 22 10.75 5.54 -0.72
N TRP A 23 9.51 5.14 -0.99
CA TRP A 23 9.19 3.88 -1.65
C TRP A 23 8.89 4.00 -3.14
N LEU A 24 8.56 5.20 -3.63
CA LEU A 24 8.40 5.50 -5.05
C LEU A 24 9.53 4.94 -5.94
N PRO A 25 10.82 5.13 -5.59
CA PRO A 25 11.91 4.56 -6.39
C PRO A 25 11.89 3.02 -6.45
N ALA A 26 11.50 2.36 -5.36
CA ALA A 26 11.47 0.91 -5.27
C ALA A 26 10.34 0.31 -6.11
N VAL A 27 9.12 0.85 -5.98
CA VAL A 27 7.94 0.36 -6.73
C VAL A 27 8.04 0.62 -8.24
N ARG A 28 8.82 1.64 -8.64
CA ARG A 28 9.09 1.93 -10.06
C ARG A 28 10.17 1.07 -10.69
N ALA A 29 10.98 0.37 -9.88
CA ALA A 29 12.13 -0.39 -10.36
C ALA A 29 11.91 -1.91 -10.36
N ALA A 30 10.99 -2.41 -9.52
CA ALA A 30 10.72 -3.83 -9.38
C ALA A 30 9.33 -4.11 -8.80
N ASP A 31 8.89 -5.36 -8.94
CA ASP A 31 7.74 -5.88 -8.20
C ASP A 31 7.96 -5.70 -6.70
N CYS A 32 6.91 -5.26 -6.00
CA CYS A 32 6.97 -4.99 -4.58
C CYS A 32 5.90 -5.73 -3.79
N ARG A 33 6.15 -5.92 -2.50
CA ARG A 33 5.21 -6.47 -1.51
C ARG A 33 5.06 -5.50 -0.36
N LEU A 34 3.84 -5.01 -0.15
CA LEU A 34 3.49 -4.13 0.95
C LEU A 34 3.09 -4.98 2.15
N ASP A 35 3.91 -4.99 3.21
CA ASP A 35 3.64 -5.77 4.43
C ASP A 35 2.93 -4.93 5.49
N TRP A 36 1.74 -5.38 5.87
CA TRP A 36 0.89 -4.72 6.86
C TRP A 36 1.00 -5.34 8.26
N ALA A 37 1.88 -6.32 8.49
CA ALA A 37 1.96 -7.09 9.74
C ALA A 37 2.11 -6.23 11.02
N ALA A 38 2.82 -5.11 10.93
CA ALA A 38 3.04 -4.23 12.07
C ALA A 38 1.89 -3.23 12.31
N VAL A 39 1.00 -3.06 11.32
CA VAL A 39 -0.02 -2.01 11.28
C VAL A 39 -1.11 -2.29 12.32
N ARG A 40 -1.36 -1.29 13.17
CA ARG A 40 -2.40 -1.32 14.21
C ARG A 40 -3.39 -0.18 14.10
N ARG A 41 -3.01 0.90 13.42
CA ARG A 41 -3.84 2.09 13.20
C ARG A 41 -3.78 2.49 11.74
N VAL A 42 -4.94 2.58 11.13
CA VAL A 42 -5.12 2.96 9.73
C VAL A 42 -6.21 4.01 9.62
N ASP A 43 -6.07 4.92 8.67
CA ASP A 43 -7.10 5.86 8.24
C ASP A 43 -7.24 5.82 6.70
N SER A 44 -7.98 6.76 6.13
CA SER A 44 -8.13 6.88 4.68
C SER A 44 -6.83 7.22 3.94
N ALA A 45 -5.81 7.77 4.62
CA ALA A 45 -4.51 8.06 4.01
C ALA A 45 -3.69 6.78 3.78
N ALA A 46 -3.85 5.75 4.62
CA ALA A 46 -3.24 4.44 4.39
C ALA A 46 -3.73 3.81 3.08
N LEU A 47 -5.02 3.93 2.79
CA LEU A 47 -5.58 3.47 1.51
C LEU A 47 -5.08 4.31 0.34
N ALA A 48 -5.01 5.63 0.49
CA ALA A 48 -4.46 6.51 -0.54
C ALA A 48 -3.00 6.15 -0.88
N LEU A 49 -2.18 5.85 0.14
CA LEU A 49 -0.80 5.38 -0.04
C LEU A 49 -0.74 4.09 -0.86
N ALA A 50 -1.52 3.09 -0.47
CA ALA A 50 -1.59 1.80 -1.14
C ALA A 50 -1.98 1.93 -2.62
N LEU A 51 -3.02 2.72 -2.91
CA LEU A 51 -3.50 2.97 -4.26
C LEU A 51 -2.44 3.68 -5.11
N GLU A 52 -1.77 4.68 -4.54
CA GLU A 52 -0.75 5.45 -5.27
C GLU A 52 0.48 4.59 -5.59
N LEU A 53 0.92 3.75 -4.66
CA LEU A 53 2.02 2.81 -4.89
C LEU A 53 1.63 1.76 -5.96
N ALA A 54 0.40 1.23 -5.91
CA ALA A 54 -0.09 0.28 -6.91
C ALA A 54 -0.17 0.91 -8.30
N ARG A 55 -0.67 2.16 -8.37
CA ARG A 55 -0.74 2.95 -9.61
C ARG A 55 0.64 3.16 -10.20
N GLU A 56 1.63 3.54 -9.39
CA GLU A 56 3.00 3.79 -9.83
C GLU A 56 3.72 2.52 -10.27
N ALA A 57 3.56 1.41 -9.53
CA ALA A 57 4.08 0.12 -9.95
C ALA A 57 3.50 -0.29 -11.32
N GLY A 58 2.16 -0.24 -11.47
CA GLY A 58 1.48 -0.60 -12.71
C GLY A 58 1.88 0.27 -13.90
N GLN A 59 2.08 1.57 -13.69
CA GLN A 59 2.56 2.49 -14.74
C GLN A 59 3.97 2.16 -15.23
N HIS A 60 4.80 1.53 -14.40
CA HIS A 60 6.15 1.12 -14.74
C HIS A 60 6.25 -0.37 -15.10
N GLY A 61 5.12 -1.08 -15.22
CA GLY A 61 5.08 -2.50 -15.58
C GLY A 61 5.46 -3.44 -14.44
N HIS A 62 5.33 -2.98 -13.20
CA HIS A 62 5.57 -3.75 -11.98
C HIS A 62 4.27 -4.04 -11.24
N SER A 63 4.28 -5.07 -10.41
CA SER A 63 3.18 -5.46 -9.54
C SER A 63 3.42 -5.04 -8.09
N LEU A 64 2.34 -4.76 -7.35
CA LEU A 64 2.39 -4.48 -5.93
C LEU A 64 1.44 -5.42 -5.18
N GLN A 65 1.99 -6.38 -4.45
CA GLN A 65 1.17 -7.33 -3.68
C GLN A 65 1.00 -6.87 -2.23
N HIS A 66 -0.12 -7.22 -1.61
CA HIS A 66 -0.39 -6.93 -0.20
C HIS A 66 -0.15 -8.17 0.66
N LEU A 67 0.60 -8.05 1.77
CA LEU A 67 0.83 -9.10 2.76
C LEU A 67 0.24 -8.72 4.12
N HIS A 68 -0.30 -9.70 4.84
CA HIS A 68 -0.85 -9.53 6.20
C HIS A 68 -1.90 -8.40 6.33
N LEU A 69 -2.77 -8.25 5.32
CA LEU A 69 -3.78 -7.19 5.29
C LEU A 69 -4.70 -7.27 6.53
N PRO A 70 -4.82 -6.20 7.34
CA PRO A 70 -5.67 -6.21 8.52
C PRO A 70 -7.15 -6.08 8.14
N VAL A 71 -8.04 -6.67 8.96
CA VAL A 71 -9.49 -6.65 8.74
C VAL A 71 -10.07 -5.23 8.75
N GLU A 72 -9.45 -4.31 9.49
CA GLU A 72 -9.82 -2.90 9.52
C GLU A 72 -9.59 -2.25 8.15
N VAL A 73 -8.54 -2.66 7.43
CA VAL A 73 -8.25 -2.15 6.08
C VAL A 73 -9.27 -2.72 5.10
N GLU A 74 -9.60 -4.01 5.17
CA GLU A 74 -10.70 -4.61 4.39
C GLU A 74 -12.02 -3.86 4.60
N SER A 75 -12.35 -3.54 5.86
CA SER A 75 -13.55 -2.78 6.19
C SER A 75 -13.56 -1.38 5.58
N LEU A 76 -12.40 -0.71 5.52
CA LEU A 76 -12.29 0.60 4.86
C LEU A 76 -12.37 0.48 3.33
N ILE A 77 -11.78 -0.56 2.74
CA ILE A 77 -11.89 -0.86 1.31
C ILE A 77 -13.35 -1.05 0.92
N ASP A 78 -14.10 -1.79 1.74
CA ASP A 78 -15.52 -2.00 1.56
C ASP A 78 -16.31 -0.70 1.68
N LEU A 79 -16.04 0.08 2.72
CA LEU A 79 -16.70 1.37 2.96
C LEU A 79 -16.49 2.37 1.82
N TYR A 80 -15.30 2.37 1.23
CA TYR A 80 -14.93 3.27 0.15
C TYR A 80 -15.14 2.68 -1.25
N GLY A 81 -15.60 1.42 -1.36
CA GLY A 81 -15.85 0.75 -2.64
C GLY A 81 -14.58 0.48 -3.47
N LEU A 82 -13.43 0.32 -2.81
CA LEU A 82 -12.12 0.19 -3.45
C LEU A 82 -11.74 -1.26 -3.84
N GLN A 83 -12.69 -2.19 -3.74
CA GLN A 83 -12.56 -3.63 -4.07
C GLN A 83 -11.74 -3.89 -5.34
N ALA A 84 -12.07 -3.16 -6.40
CA ALA A 84 -11.53 -3.35 -7.74
C ALA A 84 -10.06 -2.94 -7.85
N PHE A 85 -9.57 -2.10 -6.93
CA PHE A 85 -8.21 -1.59 -6.97
C PHE A 85 -7.22 -2.46 -6.21
N ILE A 86 -7.70 -3.30 -5.30
CA ILE A 86 -6.85 -4.18 -4.48
C ILE A 86 -6.87 -5.61 -5.01
N ALA A 87 -7.97 -6.03 -5.65
CA ALA A 87 -8.04 -7.32 -6.34
C ALA A 87 -7.23 -7.38 -7.65
N ALA A 88 -6.80 -6.24 -8.20
CA ALA A 88 -6.12 -6.16 -9.49
C ALA A 88 -4.57 -6.21 -9.39
N ALA A 89 -4.02 -6.41 -8.19
CA ALA A 89 -2.58 -6.36 -7.93
C ALA A 89 -1.97 -7.76 -7.66
#